data_AF-A0A4U6BXG8-F1
#
_entry.id   AF-A0A4U6BXG8-F1
#
_cell.length_a   1.000
_cell.length_b   1.000
_cell.length_c   1.000
_cell.angle_alpha   90.00
_cell.angle_beta   90.00
_cell.angle_gamma   90.00
#
_symmetry.space_group_name_H-M   'P 1'
#
loop_
_entity.id
_entity.type
_entity.pdbx_description
1 polymer ?
#
loop_
_entity_poly.entity_id
_entity_poly.type
_entity_poly.pdbx_seq_one_letter_code
_entity_poly.pdbx_strand_id
1 'polypeptide(L)'
;MIRPEEHRIIVETAGESSGHCDCCGMESRCVWGAAHEGDATLAVYWVHWTPGHLDESGADIDLVLGRWGDEATADERFAVALLHRRQPDGNSALMVVDAAGRPPVEGDIARTALAREDVIGTPLAALIFSITDAIYEQDGRLF
;
A
#
# COMPACT_ATOMS: atom_id res chain seq x y z
N MET A 1 15.47 32.06 -1.03
CA MET A 1 16.21 30.91 -1.58
C MET A 1 15.65 29.68 -0.89
N ILE A 2 14.63 29.07 -1.47
CA ILE A 2 13.96 27.88 -0.93
C ILE A 2 14.80 26.69 -1.39
N ARG A 3 15.22 25.81 -0.47
CA ARG A 3 16.04 24.64 -0.79
C ARG A 3 15.17 23.61 -1.53
N PRO A 4 15.55 23.08 -2.70
CA PRO A 4 14.72 22.15 -3.47
C PRO A 4 14.64 20.71 -2.92
N GLU A 5 14.96 20.47 -1.64
CA GLU A 5 15.26 19.13 -1.12
C GLU A 5 14.19 18.51 -0.19
N GLU A 6 13.00 19.11 -0.04
CA GLU A 6 12.04 18.71 1.02
C GLU A 6 10.80 17.89 0.56
N HIS A 7 10.84 17.21 -0.59
CA HIS A 7 9.73 16.36 -1.07
C HIS A 7 10.13 14.92 -1.38
N ARG A 8 10.98 14.32 -0.55
CA ARG A 8 11.39 12.92 -0.71
C ARG A 8 10.62 12.02 0.24
N ILE A 9 9.93 11.03 -0.32
CA ILE A 9 9.27 9.98 0.46
C ILE A 9 10.31 8.96 0.92
N ILE A 10 10.34 8.66 2.22
CA ILE A 10 11.20 7.65 2.85
C ILE A 10 10.35 6.50 3.37
N VAL A 11 10.77 5.27 3.08
CA VAL A 11 10.11 4.06 3.54
C VAL A 11 10.81 3.51 4.77
N GLU A 12 10.05 3.37 5.85
CA GLU A 12 10.44 2.66 7.06
C GLU A 12 9.83 1.25 7.04
N THR A 13 10.67 0.22 7.05
CA THR A 13 10.21 -1.17 7.12
C THR A 13 9.94 -1.56 8.58
N ALA A 14 8.77 -2.15 8.87
CA ALA A 14 8.36 -2.45 10.24
C ALA A 14 8.32 -3.96 10.54
N GLY A 15 7.78 -4.76 9.62
CA GLY A 15 7.65 -6.19 9.86
C GLY A 15 7.27 -6.99 8.63
N GLU A 16 7.40 -8.30 8.76
CA GLU A 16 7.01 -9.27 7.74
C GLU A 16 6.42 -10.52 8.40
N SER A 17 5.61 -11.26 7.64
CA SER A 17 5.10 -12.56 8.01
C SER A 17 4.96 -13.44 6.79
N SER A 18 5.02 -14.75 7.00
CA SER A 18 4.62 -15.74 6.01
C SER A 18 3.61 -16.72 6.60
N GLY A 19 2.78 -17.28 5.75
CA GLY A 19 1.73 -18.21 6.12
C GLY A 19 1.39 -19.14 4.97
N HIS A 20 0.35 -19.95 5.15
CA HIS A 20 -0.28 -20.65 4.04
C HIS A 20 -1.71 -20.16 3.94
N CYS A 21 -2.19 -19.92 2.73
CA CYS A 21 -3.56 -19.50 2.51
C CYS A 21 -4.53 -20.65 2.87
N ASP A 22 -5.54 -20.38 3.70
CA ASP A 22 -6.54 -21.40 4.08
C ASP A 22 -7.38 -21.91 2.89
N CYS A 23 -7.47 -21.12 1.82
CA CYS A 23 -8.25 -21.45 0.61
C CYS A 23 -7.53 -22.43 -0.32
N CYS A 24 -6.22 -22.27 -0.52
CA CYS A 24 -5.46 -23.01 -1.53
C CYS A 24 -4.20 -23.71 -0.98
N GLY A 25 -3.83 -23.46 0.28
CA GLY A 25 -2.64 -24.01 0.92
C GLY A 25 -1.32 -23.46 0.40
N MET A 26 -1.32 -22.46 -0.49
CA MET A 26 -0.09 -21.87 -1.03
C MET A 26 0.56 -20.93 -0.01
N GLU A 27 1.90 -20.84 -0.05
CA GLU A 27 2.64 -19.92 0.80
C GLU A 27 2.25 -18.47 0.49
N SER A 28 1.86 -17.72 1.51
CA SER A 28 1.64 -16.29 1.41
C SER A 28 2.73 -15.52 2.16
N ARG A 29 3.08 -14.35 1.64
CA ARG A 29 3.96 -13.39 2.30
C ARG A 29 3.22 -12.08 2.48
N CYS A 30 3.43 -11.45 3.63
CA CYS A 30 2.96 -10.12 3.94
C CYS A 30 4.12 -9.30 4.51
N VAL A 31 4.32 -8.09 4.00
CA VAL A 31 5.24 -7.11 4.59
C VAL A 31 4.51 -5.82 4.88
N TRP A 32 4.94 -5.09 5.90
CA TRP A 32 4.38 -3.79 6.25
C TRP A 32 5.43 -2.82 6.75
N GLY A 33 5.04 -1.56 6.73
CA GLY A 33 5.88 -0.43 7.08
C GLY A 33 5.12 0.88 6.96
N ALA A 34 5.85 1.99 6.97
CA ALA A 34 5.31 3.33 6.82
C ALA A 34 6.11 4.13 5.79
N ALA A 35 5.43 5.07 5.13
CA ALA A 35 6.01 6.02 4.19
C ALA A 35 5.91 7.43 4.78
N HIS A 36 7.02 8.16 4.77
CA HIS A 36 7.16 9.45 5.43
C HIS A 36 7.64 10.54 4.47
N GLU A 37 7.18 11.78 4.67
CA GLU A 37 7.76 12.98 4.07
C GLU A 37 8.13 13.95 5.19
N GLY A 38 9.44 14.19 5.36
CA GLY A 38 9.96 14.89 6.53
C GLY A 38 9.57 14.14 7.81
N ASP A 39 8.97 14.85 8.76
CA ASP A 39 8.49 14.28 10.03
C ASP A 39 7.05 13.73 9.95
N ALA A 40 6.38 13.86 8.80
CA ALA A 40 5.00 13.44 8.62
C ALA A 40 4.92 12.01 8.07
N THR A 41 4.07 11.18 8.68
CA THR A 41 3.69 9.88 8.10
C THR A 41 2.59 10.11 7.06
N LEU A 42 2.89 9.79 5.80
CA LEU A 42 1.95 9.88 4.69
C LEU A 42 1.01 8.68 4.64
N ALA A 43 1.58 7.48 4.83
CA ALA A 43 0.83 6.24 4.79
C ALA A 43 1.47 5.15 5.64
N VAL A 44 0.64 4.26 6.18
CA VAL A 44 1.06 2.91 6.58
C VAL A 44 0.63 1.95 5.48
N TYR A 45 1.50 1.01 5.13
CA TYR A 45 1.26 0.09 4.01
C TYR A 45 1.36 -1.37 4.43
N TRP A 46 0.62 -2.22 3.71
CA TRP A 46 0.75 -3.66 3.70
C TRP A 46 0.86 -4.13 2.25
N VAL A 47 1.79 -5.06 1.98
CA VAL A 47 1.86 -5.76 0.70
C VAL A 47 1.74 -7.25 0.95
N HIS A 48 0.74 -7.88 0.34
CA HIS A 48 0.44 -9.30 0.49
C HIS A 48 0.44 -10.01 -0.86
N TRP A 49 1.19 -11.11 -0.98
CA TRP A 49 1.28 -11.89 -2.21
C TRP A 49 1.60 -13.35 -1.96
N THR A 50 1.43 -14.18 -2.99
CA THR A 50 1.88 -15.57 -3.02
C THR A 50 3.13 -15.65 -3.92
N PRO A 51 4.32 -16.04 -3.40
CA PRO A 51 5.53 -16.11 -4.20
C PRO A 51 5.36 -17.01 -5.43
N GLY A 52 5.76 -16.51 -6.60
CA GLY A 52 5.61 -17.23 -7.87
C GLY A 52 4.26 -17.08 -8.57
N HIS A 53 3.25 -16.49 -7.93
CA HIS A 53 1.87 -16.37 -8.45
C HIS A 53 1.46 -14.91 -8.74
N LEU A 54 2.41 -14.04 -9.08
CA LEU A 54 2.15 -12.63 -9.40
C LEU A 54 1.37 -12.43 -10.70
N ASP A 55 1.32 -13.43 -11.58
CA ASP A 55 0.54 -13.45 -12.82
C ASP A 55 -0.89 -13.97 -12.64
N GLU A 56 -1.14 -14.74 -11.58
CA GLU A 56 -2.46 -15.28 -11.25
C GLU A 56 -3.20 -14.37 -10.26
N SER A 57 -2.79 -14.42 -8.99
CA SER A 57 -3.41 -13.66 -7.91
C SER A 57 -2.90 -12.23 -7.88
N GLY A 58 -1.62 -12.02 -8.23
CA GLY A 58 -0.96 -10.73 -8.07
C GLY A 58 -0.54 -10.46 -6.63
N ALA A 59 -0.28 -9.20 -6.35
CA ALA A 59 0.03 -8.70 -5.02
C ALA A 59 -0.91 -7.56 -4.66
N ASP A 60 -1.58 -7.72 -3.53
CA ASP A 60 -2.42 -6.69 -2.95
C ASP A 60 -1.55 -5.70 -2.17
N ILE A 61 -1.78 -4.42 -2.40
CA ILE A 61 -1.09 -3.32 -1.74
C ILE A 61 -2.15 -2.45 -1.11
N ASP A 62 -2.24 -2.48 0.21
CA ASP A 62 -3.16 -1.64 0.96
C ASP A 62 -2.39 -0.47 1.58
N LEU A 63 -2.89 0.74 1.34
CA LEU A 63 -2.37 1.98 1.91
C LEU A 63 -3.42 2.58 2.83
N VAL A 64 -3.03 2.97 4.04
CA VAL A 64 -3.86 3.80 4.92
C VAL A 64 -3.24 5.18 5.03
N LEU A 65 -3.96 6.18 4.51
CA LEU A 65 -3.56 7.58 4.51
C LEU A 65 -4.40 8.37 5.49
N GLY A 66 -3.91 9.54 5.90
CA GLY A 66 -4.59 10.44 6.84
C GLY A 66 -3.68 10.80 8.00
N ARG A 67 -4.29 11.25 9.11
CA ARG A 67 -3.51 11.68 10.28
C ARG A 67 -2.96 10.47 11.05
N TRP A 68 -1.70 10.55 11.44
CA TRP A 68 -1.01 9.59 12.31
C TRP A 68 -0.40 10.31 13.53
N GLY A 69 -0.13 9.57 14.61
CA GLY A 69 0.37 10.09 15.88
C GLY A 69 -0.62 9.91 17.04
N ASP A 70 -0.19 10.32 18.24
CA ASP A 70 -0.84 9.96 19.52
C ASP A 70 -2.32 10.38 19.65
N GLU A 71 -2.72 11.47 18.98
CA GLU A 71 -4.09 11.97 19.01
C GLU A 71 -4.93 11.55 17.79
N ALA A 72 -4.32 10.85 16.83
CA ALA A 72 -4.98 10.54 15.57
C ALA A 72 -5.84 9.28 15.67
N THR A 73 -7.04 9.34 15.10
CA THR A 73 -8.01 8.24 15.12
C THR A 73 -8.25 7.64 13.75
N ALA A 74 -8.89 6.48 13.70
CA ALA A 74 -9.28 5.83 12.45
C ALA A 74 -10.27 6.68 11.62
N ASP A 75 -11.06 7.55 12.26
CA ASP A 75 -12.00 8.45 11.59
C ASP A 75 -11.29 9.53 10.75
N GLU A 76 -10.00 9.79 11.02
CA GLU A 76 -9.16 10.72 10.27
C GLU A 76 -8.34 10.02 9.17
N ARG A 77 -8.67 8.76 8.87
CA ARG A 77 -7.93 7.92 7.94
C ARG A 77 -8.84 7.27 6.92
N PHE A 78 -8.28 7.03 5.75
CA PHE A 78 -8.92 6.31 4.66
C PHE A 78 -7.98 5.28 4.05
N ALA A 79 -8.54 4.14 3.68
CA ALA A 79 -7.86 3.05 3.02
C ALA A 79 -7.99 3.17 1.50
N VAL A 80 -6.90 2.87 0.81
CA VAL A 80 -6.81 2.72 -0.64
C VAL A 80 -6.16 1.38 -0.94
N ALA A 81 -6.71 0.63 -1.88
CA ALA A 81 -6.15 -0.64 -2.31
C ALA A 81 -5.63 -0.55 -3.74
N LEU A 82 -4.49 -1.19 -3.99
CA LEU A 82 -3.94 -1.40 -5.31
C LEU A 82 -3.68 -2.89 -5.54
N LEU A 83 -3.68 -3.28 -6.80
CA LEU A 83 -3.31 -4.61 -7.25
C LEU A 83 -2.15 -4.48 -8.23
N HIS A 84 -1.03 -5.10 -7.88
CA HIS A 84 0.07 -5.37 -8.80
C HIS A 84 -0.14 -6.74 -9.46
N ARG A 85 0.06 -6.83 -10.77
CA ARG A 85 0.04 -8.11 -11.49
C ARG A 85 1.08 -8.17 -12.60
N ARG A 86 1.82 -9.28 -12.66
CA ARG A 86 2.67 -9.62 -13.81
C ARG A 86 1.79 -10.00 -15.00
N GLN A 87 2.00 -9.35 -16.13
CA GLN A 87 1.26 -9.58 -17.36
C GLN A 87 1.91 -10.71 -18.19
N PRO A 88 1.16 -11.34 -19.12
CA PRO A 88 1.68 -12.41 -19.96
C PRO A 88 2.86 -12.00 -20.86
N ASP A 89 3.02 -10.71 -21.15
CA ASP A 89 4.14 -10.15 -21.91
C ASP A 89 5.40 -9.92 -21.07
N GLY A 90 5.36 -10.25 -19.77
CA GLY A 90 6.44 -10.06 -18.81
C GLY A 90 6.47 -8.68 -18.14
N ASN A 91 5.63 -7.73 -18.56
CA ASN A 91 5.52 -6.43 -17.92
C ASN A 91 4.71 -6.51 -16.63
N SER A 92 4.82 -5.49 -15.77
CA SER A 92 3.97 -5.37 -14.58
C SER A 92 2.89 -4.31 -14.81
N ALA A 93 1.68 -4.59 -14.31
CA ALA A 93 0.59 -3.63 -14.27
C ALA A 93 0.24 -3.31 -12.81
N LEU A 94 -0.07 -2.05 -12.54
CA LEU A 94 -0.54 -1.58 -11.25
C LEU A 94 -1.90 -0.91 -11.42
N MET A 95 -2.84 -1.23 -10.54
CA MET A 95 -4.21 -0.78 -10.65
C MET A 95 -4.77 -0.42 -9.27
N VAL A 96 -5.36 0.77 -9.12
CA VAL A 96 -6.20 1.07 -7.95
C VAL A 96 -7.48 0.23 -8.03
N VAL A 97 -7.83 -0.45 -6.94
CA VAL A 97 -9.04 -1.26 -6.79
C VAL A 97 -9.85 -0.77 -5.59
N ASP A 98 -11.06 -1.30 -5.41
CA ASP A 98 -11.90 -0.92 -4.27
C ASP A 98 -11.30 -1.45 -2.96
N ALA A 99 -11.17 -0.56 -1.97
CA ALA A 99 -10.57 -0.89 -0.67
C ALA A 99 -11.55 -1.54 0.32
N ALA A 100 -12.85 -1.62 -0.01
CA ALA A 100 -13.85 -2.21 0.85
C ALA A 100 -13.59 -3.71 1.08
N GLY A 101 -13.72 -4.18 2.32
CA GLY A 101 -13.46 -5.58 2.69
C GLY A 101 -11.97 -5.95 2.76
N ARG A 102 -11.06 -4.96 2.76
CA ARG A 102 -9.63 -5.17 2.94
C ARG A 102 -9.25 -5.16 4.43
N PRO A 103 -8.19 -5.88 4.85
CA PRO A 103 -7.81 -6.01 6.26
C PRO A 103 -7.65 -4.69 7.02
N PRO A 104 -7.10 -3.59 6.45
CA PRO A 104 -6.98 -2.34 7.21
C PRO A 104 -8.31 -1.67 7.57
N VAL A 105 -9.37 -1.93 6.79
CA VAL A 105 -10.72 -1.43 7.07
C VAL A 105 -11.41 -2.33 8.09
N GLU A 106 -11.27 -3.65 7.95
CA GLU A 106 -11.85 -4.62 8.90
C GLU A 106 -11.18 -4.58 10.29
N GLY A 107 -9.91 -4.18 10.35
CA GLY A 107 -9.13 -4.05 11.57
C GLY A 107 -9.21 -2.68 12.25
N ASP A 108 -10.17 -1.82 11.87
CA ASP A 108 -10.37 -0.46 12.41
C ASP A 108 -9.14 0.47 12.30
N ILE A 109 -8.25 0.24 11.34
CA ILE A 109 -7.09 1.13 11.09
C ILE A 109 -7.54 2.40 10.36
N ALA A 110 -8.52 2.27 9.47
CA ALA A 110 -9.16 3.35 8.74
C ALA A 110 -10.68 3.21 8.77
N ARG A 111 -11.40 4.31 9.00
CA ARG A 111 -12.86 4.30 9.00
C ARG A 111 -13.46 4.28 7.60
N THR A 112 -12.75 4.89 6.65
CA THR A 112 -13.23 5.06 5.28
C THR A 112 -12.46 4.14 4.35
N ALA A 113 -13.17 3.47 3.44
CA ALA A 113 -12.57 2.71 2.35
C ALA A 113 -12.91 3.42 1.03
N LEU A 114 -11.90 3.82 0.26
CA LEU A 114 -12.12 4.47 -1.02
C LEU A 114 -12.34 3.43 -2.13
N ALA A 115 -13.28 3.73 -3.03
CA ALA A 115 -13.43 3.02 -4.28
C ALA A 115 -12.42 3.54 -5.31
N ARG A 116 -12.20 2.78 -6.38
CA ARG A 116 -11.31 3.20 -7.48
C ARG A 116 -11.69 4.57 -8.05
N GLU A 117 -12.98 4.84 -8.18
CA GLU A 117 -13.50 6.09 -8.75
C GLU A 117 -13.30 7.31 -7.85
N ASP A 118 -13.14 7.12 -6.53
CA ASP A 118 -12.81 8.19 -5.60
C ASP A 118 -11.34 8.64 -5.72
N VAL A 119 -10.50 7.77 -6.29
CA VAL A 119 -9.05 7.99 -6.41
C VAL A 119 -8.68 8.44 -7.82
N ILE A 120 -9.06 7.67 -8.84
CA ILE A 120 -8.58 7.87 -10.21
C ILE A 120 -9.14 9.16 -10.80
N GLY A 121 -8.26 9.96 -11.42
CA GLY A 121 -8.62 11.26 -11.98
C GLY A 121 -8.58 12.41 -10.97
N THR A 122 -8.20 12.14 -9.72
CA THR A 122 -7.99 13.16 -8.67
C THR A 122 -6.50 13.37 -8.40
N PRO A 123 -6.11 14.49 -7.75
CA PRO A 123 -4.73 14.68 -7.28
C PRO A 123 -4.24 13.60 -6.30
N LEU A 124 -5.16 12.94 -5.59
CA LEU A 124 -4.83 11.86 -4.65
C LEU A 124 -4.15 10.68 -5.37
N ALA A 125 -4.53 10.39 -6.61
CA ALA A 125 -3.89 9.33 -7.40
C ALA A 125 -2.38 9.58 -7.57
N ALA A 126 -1.96 10.82 -7.81
CA ALA A 126 -0.54 11.14 -7.96
C ALA A 126 0.24 10.85 -6.67
N LEU A 127 -0.31 11.23 -5.51
CA LEU A 127 0.29 10.93 -4.20
C LEU A 127 0.39 9.42 -3.97
N ILE A 128 -0.68 8.67 -4.24
CA ILE A 128 -0.69 7.21 -4.08
C ILE A 128 0.37 6.55 -4.95
N PHE A 129 0.50 6.96 -6.21
CA PHE A 129 1.54 6.41 -7.09
C PHE A 129 2.94 6.78 -6.61
N SER A 130 3.18 8.01 -6.16
CA SER A 130 4.48 8.40 -5.59
C SER A 130 4.85 7.60 -4.33
N ILE A 131 3.89 7.34 -3.44
CA ILE A 131 4.09 6.49 -2.26
C ILE A 131 4.41 5.05 -2.70
N THR A 132 3.65 4.52 -3.66
CA THR A 132 3.85 3.15 -4.14
C THR A 132 5.20 2.99 -4.85
N ASP A 133 5.62 3.96 -5.65
CA ASP A 133 6.94 3.98 -6.30
C ASP A 133 8.07 3.97 -5.26
N ALA A 134 7.94 4.78 -4.20
CA ALA A 134 8.90 4.79 -3.10
C ALA A 134 8.96 3.43 -2.38
N ILE A 135 7.82 2.80 -2.14
CA ILE A 135 7.73 1.45 -1.56
C ILE A 135 8.46 0.43 -2.45
N TYR A 136 8.24 0.44 -3.76
CA TYR A 136 8.95 -0.46 -4.68
C TYR A 136 10.46 -0.20 -4.73
N GLU A 137 10.87 1.05 -4.69
CA GLU A 137 12.29 1.42 -4.77
C GLU A 137 13.06 1.05 -3.48
N GLN A 138 12.41 1.19 -2.32
CA GLN A 138 13.10 1.18 -1.02
C GLN A 138 12.83 -0.09 -0.18
N ASP A 139 11.67 -0.75 -0.34
CA ASP A 139 11.38 -1.99 0.39
C ASP A 139 11.91 -3.22 -0.36
N GLY A 140 13.17 -3.56 -0.10
CA GLY A 140 13.86 -4.70 -0.70
C GLY A 140 13.31 -6.09 -0.35
N ARG A 141 12.19 -6.18 0.38
CA ARG A 141 11.48 -7.44 0.68
C ARG A 141 10.41 -7.77 -0.36
N LEU A 142 10.08 -6.81 -1.24
CA LEU A 142 9.06 -7.00 -2.27
C LEU A 142 9.58 -7.83 -3.44
N PHE A 143 8.78 -8.84 -3.77
CA PHE A 143 8.89 -9.79 -4.89
C PHE A 143 10.27 -10.45 -5.05
#